data_AF-A0A1S2LCW6-F1
#
_entry.id   AF-A0A1S2LCW6-F1
#
_cell.length_a   1.000
_cell.length_b   1.000
_cell.length_c   1.000
_cell.angle_alpha   90.00
_cell.angle_beta   90.00
_cell.angle_gamma   90.00
#
_symmetry.space_group_name_H-M   'P 1'
#
loop_
_entity.id
_entity.type
_entity.pdbx_description
1 polymer ?
#
loop_
_entity_poly.entity_id
_entity_poly.type
_entity_poly.pdbx_seq_one_letter_code
_entity_poly.pdbx_strand_id
1 'polypeptide(L)' 'MWFMKITRWIYWKQIFQSKFQASCLKAKLEDNWHNGYEIPPWVEIRQLAEEKYVVRYTFDE' A
#
# COMPACT_ATOMS: atom_id res chain seq x y z
N MET A 1 21.97 -18.60 11.28
CA MET A 1 21.47 -17.27 11.69
C MET A 1 20.52 -16.80 10.60
N TRP A 2 19.21 -16.83 10.84
CA TRP A 2 18.22 -16.47 9.83
C TRP A 2 18.11 -14.95 9.76
N PHE A 3 18.51 -14.34 8.65
CA PHE A 3 18.23 -12.93 8.38
C PHE A 3 16.74 -12.80 8.06
N MET A 4 15.94 -12.27 8.99
CA MET A 4 14.57 -11.84 8.67
C MET A 4 14.66 -10.63 7.74
N LYS A 5 14.30 -10.81 6.46
CA LYS A 5 14.15 -9.72 5.50
C LYS A 5 13.01 -8.82 6.01
N ILE A 6 13.34 -7.60 6.46
CA ILE A 6 12.32 -6.64 6.93
C ILE A 6 11.57 -6.13 5.69
N THR A 7 10.26 -6.37 5.65
CA THR A 7 9.39 -5.84 4.58
C THR A 7 9.46 -4.32 4.56
N ARG A 8 9.92 -3.75 3.43
CA ARG A 8 10.00 -2.31 3.23
C ARG A 8 8.63 -1.78 2.77
N TRP A 9 8.04 -0.93 3.59
CA TRP A 9 6.76 -0.27 3.30
C TRP A 9 6.99 1.16 2.82
N ILE A 10 6.41 1.49 1.68
CA ILE A 10 6.36 2.85 1.15
C ILE A 10 4.96 3.41 1.36
N TYR A 11 4.87 4.58 1.96
CA TYR A 11 3.60 5.25 2.23
C TYR A 11 3.21 6.13 1.05
N TRP A 12 1.97 5.99 0.60
CA TRP A 12 1.37 6.93 -0.32
C TRP A 12 1.26 8.30 0.36
N LYS A 13 1.58 9.36 -0.39
CA LYS A 13 1.72 10.73 0.13
C LYS A 13 0.47 11.38 0.73
N GLN A 14 -0.70 10.72 0.66
CA GLN A 14 -1.99 11.30 1.01
C GLN A 14 -2.63 10.59 2.20
N ILE A 15 -3.18 11.39 3.12
CA ILE A 15 -4.09 10.93 4.16
C ILE A 15 -5.53 11.10 3.65
N PHE A 16 -6.32 10.04 3.74
CA PHE A 16 -7.72 10.01 3.35
C PHE A 16 -8.61 10.18 4.58
N GLN A 17 -9.72 10.90 4.40
CA GLN A 17 -10.70 11.12 5.48
C GLN A 17 -11.76 10.03 5.58
N SER A 18 -11.79 9.10 4.62
CA SER A 18 -12.65 7.93 4.69
C SER A 18 -11.91 6.67 4.22
N LYS A 19 -12.30 5.53 4.82
CA LYS A 19 -11.79 4.22 4.39
C LYS A 19 -12.16 3.94 2.94
N PHE A 20 -13.33 4.42 2.50
CA PHE A 20 -13.78 4.29 1.11
C PHE A 20 -12.79 4.94 0.12
N GLN A 21 -12.40 6.19 0.36
CA GLN A 21 -11.43 6.87 -0.52
C GLN A 21 -10.09 6.14 -0.58
N ALA A 22 -9.58 5.68 0.57
CA ALA A 22 -8.36 4.88 0.64
C ALA A 22 -8.50 3.54 -0.12
N SER A 23 -9.67 2.90 -0.05
CA SER A 23 -9.98 1.68 -0.79
C SER A 23 -9.99 1.88 -2.30
N CYS A 24 -10.52 3.01 -2.80
CA CYS A 24 -10.47 3.32 -4.23
C CYS A 24 -9.02 3.42 -4.73
N LEU A 25 -8.13 4.06 -3.97
CA LEU A 25 -6.71 4.13 -4.34
C LEU A 25 -6.06 2.74 -4.29
N LYS A 26 -6.31 1.97 -3.23
CA LYS A 26 -5.78 0.60 -3.11
C LYS A 26 -6.15 -0.23 -4.34
N ALA A 27 -7.43 -0.27 -4.71
CA ALA A 27 -7.91 -1.02 -5.87
C ALA A 27 -7.22 -0.57 -7.16
N LYS A 28 -7.02 0.74 -7.36
CA LYS A 28 -6.31 1.27 -8.53
C LYS A 28 -4.84 0.86 -8.56
N LEU A 29 -4.15 0.82 -7.41
CA LEU A 29 -2.76 0.37 -7.34
C LEU A 29 -2.63 -1.12 -7.62
N GLU A 30 -3.58 -1.93 -7.13
CA GLU A 30 -3.66 -3.37 -7.43
C GLU A 30 -3.97 -3.63 -8.92
N ASP A 31 -4.88 -2.86 -9.52
CA ASP A 31 -5.30 -3.01 -10.92
C ASP A 31 -4.23 -2.55 -11.94
N ASN A 32 -3.57 -1.41 -11.67
CA ASN A 32 -2.52 -0.87 -12.55
C ASN A 32 -1.34 -1.83 -12.77
N TRP A 33 -1.18 -2.83 -11.91
CA TRP A 33 -0.05 -3.76 -11.95
C TRP A 33 -0.19 -4.88 -12.98
N HIS A 34 -1.39 -5.07 -13.55
CA HIS A 34 -1.61 -6.11 -14.56
C HIS A 34 -0.77 -5.96 -15.84
N ASN A 35 -0.11 -4.81 -16.06
CA ASN A 35 0.67 -4.49 -17.27
C ASN A 35 2.21 -4.42 -17.09
N GLY A 36 2.77 -4.79 -15.92
CA GLY A 36 4.20 -4.58 -15.61
C GLY A 36 4.92 -5.81 -15.06
N TYR A 37 6.17 -5.99 -15.46
CA TYR A 37 7.05 -7.17 -15.34
C TYR A 37 7.54 -7.55 -13.92
N GLU A 38 6.82 -7.24 -12.84
CA GLU A 38 7.31 -7.45 -11.46
C GLU A 38 6.26 -8.13 -10.56
N ILE A 39 6.70 -8.64 -9.41
CA ILE A 39 5.83 -9.26 -8.39
C ILE A 39 4.92 -8.17 -7.80
N PRO A 40 3.60 -8.39 -7.69
CA PRO A 40 2.70 -7.36 -7.19
C PRO A 40 3.09 -6.92 -5.78
N PRO A 41 3.31 -5.61 -5.57
CA PRO A 41 3.54 -5.10 -4.24
C PRO A 41 2.30 -5.32 -3.39
N TRP A 42 2.48 -5.73 -2.13
CA TRP A 42 1.38 -5.86 -1.19
C TRP A 42 0.85 -4.46 -0.89
N VAL A 43 -0.42 -4.19 -1.18
CA VAL A 43 -1.06 -2.89 -0.92
C VAL A 43 -2.00 -3.00 0.28
N GLU A 44 -1.84 -2.10 1.25
CA GLU A 44 -2.61 -2.09 2.50
C GLU A 44 -3.14 -0.69 2.84
N ILE A 45 -4.29 -0.64 3.49
CA ILE A 45 -4.83 0.56 4.13
C ILE A 45 -4.55 0.48 5.62
N ARG A 46 -3.89 1.49 6.18
CA ARG A 46 -3.66 1.63 7.62
C ARG A 46 -4.47 2.81 8.16
N GLN A 47 -5.17 2.60 9.26
CA GLN A 47 -5.78 3.69 10.03
C GLN A 47 -4.73 4.29 10.98
N LEU A 48 -4.50 5.60 10.89
CA LEU A 48 -3.57 6.34 11.76
C LEU A 48 -4.27 6.94 12.98
N ALA A 49 -5.50 7.42 12.78
CA ALA A 49 -6.37 7.98 13.81
C ALA A 49 -7.84 7.83 13.39
N GLU A 50 -8.77 8.30 14.21
CA GLU A 50 -10.18 8.44 13.82
C GLU A 50 -10.29 9.19 12.50
N GLU A 51 -10.99 8.57 11.54
CA GLU A 51 -11.19 9.08 10.18
C GLU A 51 -9.90 9.41 9.39
N LYS A 52 -8.72 8.93 9.79
CA LYS A 52 -7.47 9.18 9.05
C LYS A 52 -6.85 7.89 8.55
N TYR A 53 -6.84 7.70 7.24
CA TYR A 53 -6.36 6.49 6.57
C TYR A 53 -5.19 6.80 5.64
N VAL A 54 -4.22 5.90 5.56
CA VAL A 54 -3.11 5.95 4.58
C VAL A 54 -3.06 4.65 3.80
N VAL A 55 -2.65 4.74 2.54
CA VAL A 55 -2.33 3.57 1.72
C VAL A 55 -0.82 3.37 1.75
N ARG A 56 -0.35 2.14 1.92
CA ARG A 56 1.05 1.77 1.82
C ARG A 56 1.22 0.57 0.90
N TYR A 57 2.36 0.48 0.24
CA TYR A 57 2.70 -0.63 -0.64
C TYR A 57 4.12 -1.13 -0.37
N THR A 58 4.37 -2.42 -0.62
CA THR A 58 5.75 -2.95 -0.58
C THR A 58 6.47 -2.64 -1.89
N PHE A 59 7.79 -2.71 -1.90
CA PHE A 59 8.58 -2.66 -3.13
C PHE A 59 9.75 -3.61 -2.92
N ASP A 60 9.85 -4.65 -3.77
CA ASP A 60 11.07 -5.45 -3.86
C ASP A 60 11.86 -4.86 -5.04
N GLU A 61 13.06 -4.35 -4.75
CA GLU A 61 14.09 -4.02 -5.75
C GLU A 61 14.63 -5.30 -6.43
#